data_AF-A0ABD3QVB6-F1
#
_entry.id   AF-A0ABD3QVB6-F1
#
_cell.length_a   1.000
_cell.length_b   1.000
_cell.length_c   1.000
_cell.angle_alpha   90.00
_cell.angle_beta   90.00
_cell.angle_gamma   90.00
#
_symmetry.space_group_name_H-M   'P 1'
#
loop_
_entity.id
_entity.type
_entity.pdbx_description
1 polymer ?
#
loop_
_entity_poly.entity_id
_entity_poly.type
_entity_poly.pdbx_seq_one_letter_code
_entity_poly.pdbx_strand_id
1 'polypeptide(L)'
;MASLQLATNARKMAYANPVPTLYRAIAKELPRVLTIYDIDLPVPEARAGIRALFQGNAHIKDERVVDMLVEKGYMELEETLLHYKQKSHLLRIFEGFKHQSTGADRKKLGRDSTIDEQFDRA
;
A
#
# COMPACT_ATOMS: atom_id res chain seq x y z
N MET A 1 25.20 -29.30 -17.45
CA MET A 1 24.51 -28.60 -16.34
C MET A 1 23.19 -27.95 -16.83
N ALA A 2 22.23 -28.74 -17.33
CA ALA A 2 21.00 -28.20 -17.95
C ALA A 2 19.69 -28.68 -17.27
N SER A 3 19.76 -29.64 -16.34
CA SER A 3 18.57 -30.30 -15.77
C SER A 3 17.90 -29.55 -14.61
N LEU A 4 18.53 -28.54 -14.02
CA LEU A 4 18.01 -27.84 -12.83
C LEU A 4 17.21 -26.57 -13.13
N GLN A 5 17.19 -26.10 -14.39
CA GLN A 5 16.53 -24.84 -14.76
C GLN A 5 15.02 -25.01 -15.03
N LEU A 6 14.54 -26.23 -15.28
CA LEU A 6 13.14 -26.46 -15.70
C LEU A 6 12.15 -26.20 -14.56
N ALA A 7 12.47 -26.63 -13.34
CA ALA A 7 11.61 -26.42 -12.17
C ALA A 7 11.56 -24.95 -11.74
N THR A 8 12.67 -24.22 -11.84
CA THR A 8 12.73 -22.78 -11.61
C THR A 8 11.94 -22.01 -12.67
N ASN A 9 12.06 -22.40 -13.94
CA ASN A 9 11.32 -21.76 -15.04
C ASN A 9 9.81 -22.01 -14.95
N ALA A 10 9.38 -23.21 -14.57
CA ALA A 10 7.97 -23.53 -14.37
C ALA A 10 7.34 -22.72 -13.22
N ARG A 11 8.07 -22.50 -12.10
CA ARG A 11 7.62 -21.58 -11.05
C ARG A 11 7.51 -20.15 -11.56
N LYS A 12 8.51 -19.65 -12.29
CA LYS A 12 8.46 -18.30 -12.87
C LYS A 12 7.26 -18.10 -13.80
N MET A 13 6.82 -19.13 -14.53
CA MET A 13 5.65 -19.06 -15.41
C MET A 13 4.32 -18.86 -14.67
N ALA A 14 4.14 -19.45 -13.48
CA ALA A 14 2.92 -19.25 -12.68
C ALA A 14 2.82 -17.81 -12.14
N TYR A 15 3.98 -17.20 -11.87
CA TYR A 15 4.12 -15.82 -11.40
C TYR A 15 4.63 -14.89 -12.51
N ALA A 16 4.04 -14.96 -13.71
CA ALA A 16 4.51 -14.13 -14.82
C ALA A 16 4.41 -12.61 -14.50
N ASN A 17 3.44 -12.20 -13.67
CA ASN A 17 3.27 -10.81 -13.21
C ASN A 17 2.54 -10.75 -11.84
N PRO A 18 3.20 -11.09 -10.71
CA PRO A 18 2.55 -11.17 -9.40
C PRO A 18 2.13 -9.79 -8.87
N VAL A 19 3.00 -8.78 -9.01
CA VAL A 19 2.79 -7.43 -8.48
C VAL A 19 1.59 -6.72 -9.16
N PRO A 20 1.46 -6.68 -10.50
CA PRO A 20 0.29 -6.05 -11.14
C PRO A 20 -1.01 -6.80 -10.86
N THR A 21 -0.95 -8.12 -10.65
CA THR A 21 -2.11 -8.94 -10.33
C THR A 21 -2.65 -8.58 -8.94
N LEU A 22 -1.78 -8.50 -7.94
CA LEU A 22 -2.12 -8.03 -6.60
C LEU A 22 -2.71 -6.61 -6.63
N TYR A 23 -2.06 -5.68 -7.34
CA TYR A 23 -2.56 -4.30 -7.46
C TYR A 23 -3.99 -4.25 -8.05
N ARG A 24 -4.27 -5.05 -9.08
CA ARG A 24 -5.61 -5.13 -9.69
C ARG A 24 -6.64 -5.72 -8.72
N ALA A 25 -6.27 -6.74 -7.95
CA ALA A 25 -7.14 -7.33 -6.94
C ALA A 25 -7.52 -6.30 -5.87
N ILE A 26 -6.53 -5.58 -5.32
CA ILE A 26 -6.76 -4.50 -4.35
C ILE A 26 -7.64 -3.40 -4.96
N ALA A 27 -7.32 -2.93 -6.17
CA ALA A 27 -8.06 -1.85 -6.82
C ALA A 27 -9.52 -2.20 -7.13
N LYS A 28 -9.84 -3.49 -7.29
CA LYS A 28 -11.21 -3.98 -7.48
C LYS A 28 -12.00 -3.93 -6.17
N GLU A 29 -11.40 -4.36 -5.06
CA GLU A 29 -12.04 -4.43 -3.76
C GLU A 29 -12.10 -3.09 -3.02
N LEU A 30 -11.26 -2.14 -3.40
CA LEU A 30 -11.11 -0.85 -2.71
C LEU A 30 -12.43 -0.08 -2.49
N PRO A 31 -13.33 0.10 -3.48
CA PRO A 31 -14.58 0.82 -3.25
C PRO A 31 -15.45 0.14 -2.20
N ARG A 32 -15.47 -1.21 -2.19
CA ARG A 32 -16.21 -1.99 -1.20
C ARG A 32 -15.65 -1.78 0.20
N VAL A 33 -14.32 -1.81 0.33
CA VAL A 33 -13.63 -1.55 1.60
C VAL A 33 -13.95 -0.14 2.12
N LEU A 34 -13.86 0.89 1.29
CA LEU A 34 -14.15 2.27 1.72
C LEU A 34 -15.58 2.42 2.27
N THR A 35 -16.55 1.76 1.65
CA THR A 35 -17.94 1.77 2.12
C THR A 35 -18.11 0.99 3.43
N ILE A 36 -17.53 -0.20 3.56
CA ILE A 36 -17.73 -1.01 4.79
C ILE A 36 -17.07 -0.36 6.01
N TYR A 37 -15.90 0.24 5.82
CA TYR A 37 -15.18 0.92 6.90
C TYR A 37 -15.59 2.38 7.08
N ASP A 38 -16.58 2.86 6.32
CA ASP A 38 -17.12 4.21 6.39
C ASP A 38 -16.00 5.27 6.30
N ILE A 39 -15.15 5.17 5.27
CA ILE A 39 -14.02 6.07 5.03
C ILE A 39 -14.41 7.07 3.94
N ASP A 40 -14.48 8.34 4.32
CA ASP A 40 -14.78 9.48 3.44
C ASP A 40 -13.56 9.88 2.60
N LEU A 41 -13.15 8.99 1.70
CA LEU A 41 -12.05 9.25 0.75
C LEU A 41 -12.52 8.97 -0.68
N PRO A 42 -12.31 9.90 -1.64
CA PRO A 42 -12.58 9.64 -3.04
C PRO A 42 -11.82 8.40 -3.54
N VAL A 43 -12.52 7.49 -4.22
CA VAL A 43 -11.90 6.27 -4.80
C VAL A 43 -10.66 6.56 -5.64
N PRO A 44 -10.60 7.61 -6.50
CA PRO A 44 -9.39 7.92 -7.26
C PRO A 44 -8.19 8.27 -6.37
N GLU A 45 -8.42 9.01 -5.29
CA GLU A 45 -7.39 9.41 -4.32
C GLU A 45 -6.89 8.20 -3.54
N ALA A 46 -7.80 7.34 -3.08
CA ALA A 46 -7.46 6.09 -2.41
C ALA A 46 -6.60 5.17 -3.33
N ARG A 47 -6.94 5.09 -4.62
CA ARG A 47 -6.15 4.34 -5.61
C ARG A 47 -4.76 4.93 -5.83
N ALA A 48 -4.65 6.26 -5.82
CA ALA A 48 -3.37 6.97 -5.94
C ALA A 48 -2.48 6.70 -4.72
N GLY A 49 -3.05 6.71 -3.51
CA GLY A 49 -2.35 6.33 -2.28
C GLY A 49 -1.79 4.91 -2.36
N ILE A 50 -2.62 3.93 -2.71
CA ILE A 50 -2.16 2.54 -2.88
C ILE A 50 -1.04 2.46 -3.92
N ARG A 51 -1.17 3.16 -5.06
CA ARG A 51 -0.11 3.21 -6.07
C ARG A 51 1.21 3.76 -5.50
N ALA A 52 1.16 4.78 -4.65
CA ALA A 52 2.34 5.34 -3.99
C ALA A 52 3.05 4.31 -3.09
N LEU A 53 2.31 3.44 -2.38
CA LEU A 53 2.92 2.34 -1.59
C LEU A 53 3.70 1.36 -2.47
N PHE A 54 3.11 0.97 -3.61
CA PHE A 54 3.78 0.10 -4.57
C PHE A 54 5.03 0.76 -5.14
N GLN A 55 4.96 2.07 -5.42
CA GLN A 55 6.10 2.85 -5.90
C GLN A 55 7.19 3.02 -4.83
N GLY A 56 6.84 3.14 -3.55
CA GLY A 56 7.79 3.21 -2.45
C GLY A 56 8.72 2.00 -2.40
N ASN A 57 8.24 0.83 -2.83
CA ASN A 57 9.01 -0.41 -2.89
C ASN A 57 9.68 -0.67 -4.25
N ALA A 58 9.58 0.25 -5.23
CA ALA A 58 10.09 0.04 -6.59
C ALA A 58 11.62 -0.07 -6.68
N HIS A 59 12.34 0.35 -5.64
CA HIS A 59 13.80 0.25 -5.56
C HIS A 59 14.31 -1.17 -5.26
N ILE A 60 13.42 -2.07 -4.81
CA ILE A 60 13.77 -3.43 -4.41
C ILE A 60 13.93 -4.31 -5.67
N LYS A 61 15.13 -4.90 -5.83
CA LYS A 61 15.48 -5.72 -7.00
C LYS A 61 15.58 -7.22 -6.72
N ASP A 62 15.71 -7.64 -5.45
CA ASP A 62 15.79 -9.06 -5.11
C ASP A 62 14.41 -9.72 -5.26
N GLU A 63 14.32 -10.68 -6.18
CA GLU A 63 13.10 -11.44 -6.53
C GLU A 63 12.47 -12.08 -5.28
N ARG A 64 13.27 -12.59 -4.35
CA ARG A 64 12.76 -13.25 -3.12
C ARG A 64 12.08 -12.27 -2.17
N VAL A 65 12.56 -11.03 -2.13
CA VAL A 65 11.96 -9.97 -1.33
C VAL A 65 10.67 -9.49 -1.99
N VAL A 66 10.66 -9.40 -3.32
CA VAL A 66 9.45 -9.07 -4.09
C VAL A 66 8.35 -10.11 -3.83
N ASP A 67 8.68 -11.40 -3.91
CA ASP A 67 7.71 -12.49 -3.64
C ASP A 67 7.15 -12.39 -2.22
N MET A 68 8.00 -12.19 -1.21
CA MET A 68 7.57 -11.99 0.17
C MET A 68 6.65 -10.78 0.32
N LEU A 69 6.94 -9.66 -0.35
CA LEU A 69 6.11 -8.45 -0.30
C LEU A 69 4.75 -8.67 -0.97
N VAL A 70 4.71 -9.44 -2.05
CA VAL A 70 3.45 -9.81 -2.72
C VAL A 70 2.59 -10.65 -1.78
N GLU A 71 3.16 -11.68 -1.15
CA GLU A 71 2.43 -12.52 -0.19
C GLU A 71 1.93 -11.70 1.01
N LYS A 72 2.74 -10.77 1.53
CA LYS A 72 2.30 -9.81 2.56
C LYS A 72 1.14 -8.95 2.09
N GLY A 73 1.14 -8.50 0.84
CA GLY A 73 0.04 -7.73 0.28
C GLY A 73 -1.26 -8.53 0.15
N TYR A 74 -1.18 -9.82 -0.18
CA TYR A 74 -2.36 -10.70 -0.18
C TYR A 74 -2.91 -10.95 1.23
N MET A 75 -2.04 -11.17 2.21
CA MET A 75 -2.45 -11.30 3.62
C MET A 75 -3.14 -10.01 4.11
N GLU A 76 -2.57 -8.84 3.83
CA GLU A 76 -3.16 -7.55 4.20
C GLU A 76 -4.55 -7.34 3.57
N LEU A 77 -4.70 -7.75 2.30
CA LEU A 77 -5.99 -7.73 1.61
C LEU A 77 -7.00 -8.65 2.30
N GLU A 78 -6.62 -9.90 2.57
CA GLU A 78 -7.49 -10.89 3.22
C GLU A 78 -7.96 -10.42 4.61
N GLU A 79 -7.05 -9.93 5.45
CA GLU A 79 -7.38 -9.36 6.77
C GLU A 79 -8.37 -8.19 6.67
N THR A 80 -8.24 -7.37 5.62
CA THR A 80 -9.14 -6.25 5.36
C THR A 80 -10.52 -6.74 4.92
N LEU A 81 -10.58 -7.75 4.05
CA LEU A 81 -11.84 -8.31 3.54
C LEU A 81 -12.60 -9.12 4.58
N LEU A 82 -11.89 -9.81 5.48
CA LEU A 82 -12.45 -10.60 6.58
C LEU A 82 -12.80 -9.75 7.82
N HIS A 83 -12.57 -8.44 7.77
CA HIS A 83 -12.84 -7.52 8.88
C HIS A 83 -12.05 -7.84 10.15
N TYR A 84 -10.82 -8.34 9.98
CA TYR A 84 -9.88 -8.49 11.10
C TYR A 84 -9.23 -7.16 11.47
N LYS A 85 -9.20 -6.19 10.54
CA LYS A 85 -8.75 -4.82 10.78
C LYS A 85 -9.91 -3.92 11.23
N GLN A 86 -9.54 -2.82 11.87
CA GLN A 86 -10.44 -1.72 12.22
C GLN A 86 -10.18 -0.49 11.34
N LYS A 87 -11.15 0.43 11.27
CA LYS A 87 -11.07 1.70 10.51
C LYS A 87 -9.77 2.47 10.74
N SER A 88 -9.29 2.54 11.99
CA SER A 88 -8.04 3.21 12.37
C SER A 88 -6.80 2.69 11.63
N HIS A 89 -6.73 1.38 11.38
CA HIS A 89 -5.62 0.77 10.65
C HIS A 89 -5.58 1.24 9.20
N LEU A 90 -6.75 1.31 8.55
CA LEU A 90 -6.86 1.79 7.17
C LEU A 90 -6.61 3.29 7.07
N LEU A 91 -7.15 4.09 8.01
CA LEU A 91 -6.88 5.52 8.06
C LEU A 91 -5.39 5.82 8.17
N ARG A 92 -4.65 5.09 9.01
CA ARG A 92 -3.20 5.25 9.13
C ARG A 92 -2.46 4.97 7.82
N ILE A 93 -2.94 4.02 7.02
CA ILE A 93 -2.37 3.74 5.70
C ILE A 93 -2.59 4.95 4.78
N PHE A 94 -3.78 5.57 4.84
CA PHE A 94 -4.13 6.70 3.98
C PHE A 94 -3.57 8.06 4.43
N GLU A 95 -3.46 8.31 5.74
CA GLU A 95 -2.90 9.54 6.33
C GLU A 95 -1.42 9.74 5.98
N GLY A 96 -0.65 8.64 5.91
CA GLY A 96 0.76 8.66 5.48
C GLY A 96 0.96 9.19 4.05
N PHE A 97 -0.09 9.24 3.22
CA PHE A 97 -0.03 9.88 1.90
C PHE A 97 -0.26 11.39 1.95
N LYS A 98 -1.09 11.88 2.89
CA LYS A 98 -1.47 13.30 2.96
C LYS A 98 -0.41 14.13 3.66
N HIS A 99 0.19 13.60 4.73
CA HIS A 99 1.20 14.32 5.50
C HIS A 99 2.46 13.46 5.61
N GLN A 100 3.45 13.69 4.73
CA GLN A 100 4.79 13.10 4.87
C GLN A 100 5.60 13.71 6.03
N SER A 101 4.97 14.53 6.87
CA SER A 101 5.59 15.10 8.06
C SER A 101 5.96 13.97 9.01
N THR A 102 7.25 13.67 9.09
CA THR A 102 7.77 12.77 10.12
C THR A 102 7.47 13.41 11.48
N GLY A 103 7.33 12.64 12.56
CA GLY A 103 6.95 13.17 13.87
C GLY A 103 7.79 14.37 14.40
N ALA A 104 8.97 14.60 13.82
CA ALA A 104 9.83 15.77 14.02
C ALA A 104 9.35 17.05 13.30
N ASP A 105 8.73 16.93 12.12
CA ASP A 105 8.26 18.04 11.29
C ASP A 105 7.04 18.74 11.91
N ARG A 106 6.21 18.00 12.68
CA ARG A 106 5.08 18.54 13.47
C ARG A 106 5.48 19.68 14.43
N LYS A 107 6.75 19.73 14.83
CA LYS A 107 7.29 20.68 15.82
C LYS A 107 8.04 21.86 15.20
N LYS A 108 8.45 21.80 13.93
CA LYS A 108 9.20 22.86 13.26
C LYS A 108 8.26 23.85 12.58
N LEU A 109 7.56 24.66 13.37
CA LEU A 109 6.78 25.75 12.82
C LEU A 109 7.73 26.89 12.44
N GLY A 110 7.96 27.09 11.15
CA GLY A 110 8.65 28.27 10.63
C GLY A 110 7.76 29.52 10.75
N ARG A 111 8.39 30.70 10.66
CA ARG A 111 7.70 32.00 10.69
C ARG A 111 6.66 32.17 9.56
N ASP A 112 6.81 31.41 8.46
CA ASP A 112 5.97 31.48 7.25
C ASP A 112 5.11 30.22 7.03
N SER A 113 4.76 29.50 8.11
CA SER A 113 3.89 28.32 8.02
C SER A 113 2.46 28.67 7.59
N THR A 114 1.89 27.83 6.73
CA THR A 114 0.50 27.99 6.27
C THR A 114 -0.50 27.57 7.34
N ILE A 115 -1.73 28.09 7.24
CA ILE A 115 -2.79 27.84 8.24
C ILE A 115 -3.11 26.34 8.33
N ASP A 116 -3.14 25.64 7.18
CA ASP A 116 -3.42 24.20 7.13
C ASP A 116 -2.34 23.38 7.86
N GLU A 117 -1.05 23.73 7.70
CA GLU A 117 0.08 23.10 8.42
C GLU A 117 0.03 23.32 9.96
N GLN A 118 -0.66 24.35 10.43
CA GLN A 118 -0.85 24.61 11.87
C GLN A 118 -1.96 23.75 12.46
N PHE A 119 -3.01 23.43 11.69
CA PHE A 119 -4.17 22.66 12.12
C PHE A 119 -3.97 21.13 12.05
N ASP A 120 -2.97 20.67 11.28
CA ASP A 120 -2.51 19.27 11.25
C ASP A 120 -1.92 18.75 12.59
N ARG A 121 -1.97 19.56 13.67
CA ARG A 121 -1.45 19.26 15.01
C ARG A 121 -2.42 18.54 15.95
N ALA A 122 -3.69 18.34 15.58
CA ALA A 122 -4.72 17.78 16.45
C ALA A 122 -4.82 16.25 16.38
#